data_AF-A0A855H4I3-F1
#
_entry.id   AF-A0A855H4I3-F1
#
_cell.length_a   1.000
_cell.length_b   1.000
_cell.length_c   1.000
_cell.angle_alpha   90.00
_cell.angle_beta   90.00
_cell.angle_gamma   90.00
#
_symmetry.space_group_name_H-M   'P 1'
#
loop_
_entity.id
_entity.type
_entity.pdbx_description
1 polymer ?
#
loop_
_entity_poly.entity_id
_entity_poly.type
_entity_poly.pdbx_seq_one_letter_code
_entity_poly.pdbx_strand_id
1 'polypeptide(L)'
;MEAIHYNYQDEVNQLKDKLNVDFVGLAMPSDLILQTDIHWTFVSGATNERYKKIELQKGKGIAGFVLKSGRSWIELDISASSIATHIFDFPIVRFEKLTNFMAIPLWKYNKVAAVLLVGNREQRPFNLEVYETINGELDKGFGAFYRKDVINSVT
;
A
#
# COMPACT_ATOMS: atom_id res chain seq x y z
N MET A 1 31.47 5.17 -1.34
CA MET A 1 30.37 5.83 -2.08
C MET A 1 29.10 5.37 -1.41
N GLU A 2 28.56 6.16 -0.47
CA GLU A 2 27.26 5.85 0.14
C GLU A 2 26.21 5.89 -0.97
N ALA A 3 25.50 4.79 -1.17
CA ALA A 3 24.33 4.80 -2.03
C ALA A 3 23.34 5.82 -1.45
N ILE A 4 22.90 6.77 -2.26
CA ILE A 4 21.82 7.69 -1.88
C ILE A 4 20.62 6.82 -1.53
N HIS A 5 20.33 6.69 -0.23
CA HIS A 5 19.21 5.91 0.24
C HIS A 5 17.94 6.70 -0.07
N TYR A 6 17.10 6.17 -0.95
CA TYR A 6 15.82 6.80 -1.26
C TYR A 6 14.97 6.85 0.01
N ASN A 7 14.44 8.03 0.35
CA ASN A 7 13.69 8.21 1.59
C ASN A 7 12.20 7.89 1.39
N TYR A 8 11.87 6.60 1.48
CA TYR A 8 10.48 6.15 1.39
C TYR A 8 9.57 6.73 2.49
N GLN A 9 10.12 7.12 3.64
CA GLN A 9 9.31 7.73 4.70
C GLN A 9 8.83 9.13 4.30
N ASP A 10 9.71 9.93 3.68
CA ASP A 10 9.32 11.25 3.18
C ASP A 10 8.30 11.13 2.04
N GLU A 11 8.44 10.14 1.16
CA GLU A 11 7.50 9.90 0.08
C GLU A 11 6.10 9.53 0.56
N VAL A 12 5.97 8.60 1.53
CA VAL A 12 4.65 8.27 2.09
C VAL A 12 4.03 9.46 2.82
N ASN A 13 4.85 10.34 3.43
CA ASN A 13 4.37 11.58 4.05
C ASN A 13 3.84 12.56 2.99
N GLN A 14 4.63 12.85 1.96
CA GLN A 14 4.23 13.74 0.87
C GLN A 14 2.98 13.23 0.15
N LEU A 15 2.91 11.92 -0.12
CA LEU A 15 1.77 11.31 -0.78
C LEU A 15 0.51 11.41 0.08
N LYS A 16 0.60 11.19 1.39
CA LYS A 16 -0.54 11.35 2.30
C LYS A 16 -1.12 12.76 2.21
N ASP A 17 -0.26 13.77 2.31
CA ASP A 17 -0.68 15.17 2.32
C ASP A 17 -1.24 15.60 0.96
N LYS A 18 -0.61 15.16 -0.13
CA LYS A 18 -1.05 15.44 -1.50
C LYS A 18 -2.40 14.82 -1.85
N LEU A 19 -2.65 13.60 -1.40
CA LEU A 19 -3.92 12.89 -1.62
C LEU A 19 -5.00 13.32 -0.63
N ASN A 20 -4.65 14.07 0.43
CA ASN A 20 -5.54 14.42 1.52
C ASN A 20 -6.27 13.19 2.10
N VAL A 21 -5.48 12.15 2.40
CA VAL A 21 -5.96 10.89 3.00
C VAL A 21 -5.47 10.74 4.44
N ASP A 22 -6.15 9.90 5.21
CA ASP A 22 -5.86 9.74 6.63
C ASP A 22 -4.67 8.81 6.90
N PHE A 23 -4.38 7.90 5.98
CA PHE A 23 -3.34 6.87 6.13
C PHE A 23 -2.67 6.54 4.81
N VAL A 24 -1.33 6.44 4.82
CA VAL A 24 -0.53 5.86 3.75
C VAL A 24 0.46 4.87 4.35
N GLY A 25 0.59 3.67 3.78
CA GLY A 25 1.53 2.67 4.23
C GLY A 25 2.22 1.96 3.07
N LEU A 26 3.50 1.66 3.22
CA LEU A 26 4.29 0.84 2.31
C LEU A 26 4.62 -0.49 3.00
N ALA A 27 4.03 -1.58 2.49
CA ALA A 27 4.33 -2.93 2.95
C ALA A 27 5.40 -3.58 2.07
N MET A 28 6.41 -4.19 2.71
CA MET A 28 7.55 -4.83 2.06
C MET A 28 7.91 -6.14 2.79
N PRO A 29 8.27 -7.20 2.06
CA PRO A 29 8.97 -8.34 2.64
C PRO A 29 10.47 -8.02 2.81
N SER A 30 11.15 -8.68 3.76
CA SER A 30 12.62 -8.54 3.88
C SER A 30 13.33 -9.28 2.75
N ASP A 31 12.72 -10.37 2.25
CA ASP A 31 13.21 -11.16 1.12
C ASP A 31 12.21 -11.13 -0.05
N LEU A 32 12.65 -10.63 -1.21
CA LEU A 32 11.81 -10.48 -2.40
C LEU A 32 11.41 -11.83 -3.04
N ILE A 33 12.19 -12.89 -2.82
CA ILE A 33 11.96 -14.23 -3.37
C ILE A 33 10.96 -14.98 -2.48
N LEU A 34 11.21 -15.00 -1.17
CA LEU A 34 10.43 -15.78 -0.21
C LEU A 34 9.10 -15.09 0.14
N GLN A 35 9.12 -13.77 0.38
CA GLN A 35 7.95 -12.97 0.75
C GLN A 35 7.12 -13.55 1.91
N THR A 36 7.81 -14.13 2.90
CA THR A 36 7.19 -14.79 4.05
C THR A 36 6.95 -13.87 5.24
N ASP A 37 7.58 -12.69 5.25
CA ASP A 37 7.68 -11.77 6.37
C ASP A 37 7.32 -10.32 5.97
N ILE A 38 6.09 -10.12 5.51
CA ILE A 38 5.64 -8.84 4.97
C ILE A 38 5.25 -7.89 6.12
N HIS A 39 5.88 -6.72 6.17
CA HIS A 39 5.70 -5.71 7.21
C HIS A 39 5.34 -4.35 6.60
N TRP A 40 4.49 -3.58 7.30
CA TRP A 40 4.28 -2.15 7.01
C TRP A 40 5.51 -1.35 7.45
N THR A 41 6.45 -1.20 6.52
CA THR A 41 7.81 -0.70 6.79
C THR A 41 7.86 0.81 6.92
N PHE A 42 7.13 1.52 6.04
CA PHE A 42 7.01 2.98 6.08
C PHE A 42 5.53 3.34 6.17
N VAL A 43 5.19 4.24 7.09
CA VAL A 43 3.80 4.58 7.35
C VAL A 43 3.67 6.07 7.65
N SER A 44 2.64 6.70 7.11
CA SER A 44 2.24 8.07 7.40
C SER A 44 0.79 8.12 7.88
N GLY A 45 0.53 8.97 8.87
CA GLY A 45 -0.81 9.17 9.43
C GLY A 45 -1.31 8.04 10.34
N ALA A 46 -0.45 7.12 10.81
CA ALA A 46 -0.85 6.13 11.80
C ALA A 46 -1.34 6.78 13.11
N THR A 47 -2.43 6.25 13.67
CA THR A 47 -3.00 6.73 14.95
C THR A 47 -2.35 6.06 16.16
N ASN A 48 -1.60 4.98 15.92
CA ASN A 48 -0.97 4.17 16.94
C ASN A 48 0.17 3.36 16.30
N GLU A 49 0.90 2.61 17.12
CA GLU A 49 2.05 1.81 16.66
C GLU A 49 1.74 0.31 16.49
N ARG A 50 0.47 -0.12 16.59
CA ARG A 50 0.12 -1.55 16.50
C ARG A 50 0.41 -2.13 15.11
N TYR A 51 0.45 -1.29 14.07
CA TYR A 51 0.85 -1.70 12.73
C TYR A 51 2.26 -2.32 12.71
N LYS A 52 3.17 -1.90 13.60
CA LYS A 52 4.54 -2.43 13.69
C LYS A 52 4.58 -3.91 14.11
N LYS A 53 3.51 -4.42 14.72
CA LYS A 53 3.35 -5.83 15.13
C LYS A 53 2.71 -6.69 14.05
N ILE A 54 2.30 -6.11 12.93
CA ILE A 54 1.71 -6.86 11.82
C ILE A 54 2.82 -7.51 11.02
N GLU A 55 2.84 -8.84 11.06
CA GLU A 55 3.63 -9.69 10.17
C GLU A 55 2.66 -10.51 9.31
N LEU A 56 2.77 -10.39 7.98
CA LEU A 56 1.89 -11.07 7.04
C LEU A 56 2.69 -12.05 6.19
N GLN A 57 2.07 -13.19 5.89
CA GLN A 57 2.54 -14.11 4.86
C GLN A 57 1.90 -13.77 3.51
N LYS A 58 2.54 -14.21 2.42
CA LYS A 58 1.98 -14.12 1.08
C LYS A 58 0.56 -14.73 1.02
N GLY A 59 -0.39 -13.96 0.50
CA GLY A 59 -1.81 -14.29 0.45
C GLY A 59 -2.62 -14.00 1.72
N LYS A 60 -2.03 -13.43 2.77
CA LYS A 60 -2.73 -13.07 4.03
C LYS A 60 -2.84 -11.55 4.20
N GLY A 61 -3.99 -11.10 4.68
CA GLY A 61 -4.32 -9.67 4.78
C GLY A 61 -4.26 -8.95 3.42
N ILE A 62 -4.30 -7.62 3.47
CA ILE A 62 -4.31 -6.79 2.25
C ILE A 62 -2.97 -6.92 1.50
N ALA A 63 -1.85 -6.66 2.17
CA ALA A 63 -0.54 -6.64 1.51
C ALA A 63 -0.16 -8.02 0.95
N GLY A 64 -0.38 -9.10 1.72
CA GLY A 64 -0.11 -10.44 1.25
C GLY A 64 -0.98 -10.84 0.06
N PHE A 65 -2.25 -10.44 0.02
CA PHE A 65 -3.13 -10.68 -1.13
C PHE A 65 -2.61 -9.96 -2.39
N VAL A 66 -2.30 -8.66 -2.28
CA VAL A 66 -1.82 -7.85 -3.43
C VAL A 66 -0.46 -8.35 -3.93
N LEU A 67 0.46 -8.74 -3.03
CA LEU A 67 1.73 -9.37 -3.43
C LEU A 67 1.54 -10.68 -4.18
N LYS A 68 0.54 -11.48 -3.78
CA LYS A 68 0.24 -12.77 -4.44
C LYS A 68 -0.42 -12.57 -5.79
N SER A 69 -1.39 -11.67 -5.89
CA SER A 69 -2.21 -11.50 -7.09
C SER A 69 -1.57 -10.58 -8.13
N GLY A 70 -0.72 -9.64 -7.70
CA GLY A 70 -0.21 -8.55 -8.52
C GLY A 70 -1.30 -7.63 -9.05
N ARG A 71 -2.46 -7.59 -8.38
CA ARG A 71 -3.60 -6.76 -8.74
C ARG A 71 -3.92 -5.80 -7.60
N SER A 72 -4.31 -4.59 -7.95
CA SER A 72 -4.81 -3.63 -6.97
C SER A 72 -6.09 -4.15 -6.31
N TRP A 73 -6.28 -3.79 -5.05
CA TRP A 73 -7.53 -4.02 -4.31
C TRP A 73 -8.06 -2.68 -3.83
N ILE A 74 -9.21 -2.28 -4.35
CA ILE A 74 -9.93 -1.07 -3.97
C ILE A 74 -11.17 -1.50 -3.19
N GLU A 75 -11.33 -0.99 -1.97
CA GLU A 75 -12.52 -1.16 -1.17
C GLU A 75 -13.08 0.23 -0.84
N LEU A 76 -14.31 0.50 -1.30
CA LEU A 76 -14.93 1.82 -1.19
C LEU A 76 -15.77 1.97 0.08
N ASP A 77 -16.25 0.84 0.62
CA ASP A 77 -16.99 0.81 1.88
C ASP A 77 -16.77 -0.54 2.59
N ILE A 78 -15.85 -0.53 3.55
CA ILE A 78 -15.51 -1.72 4.33
C ILE A 78 -16.74 -2.25 5.08
N SER A 79 -17.63 -1.37 5.56
CA SER A 79 -18.80 -1.77 6.36
C SER A 79 -19.83 -2.57 5.56
N ALA A 80 -19.88 -2.35 4.24
CA ALA A 80 -20.73 -3.08 3.30
C ALA A 80 -20.03 -4.29 2.63
N SER A 81 -18.74 -4.51 2.93
CA SER A 81 -17.93 -5.56 2.31
C SER A 81 -17.77 -6.80 3.19
N SER A 82 -17.26 -7.90 2.62
CA SER A 82 -16.89 -9.10 3.39
C SER A 82 -15.73 -8.88 4.36
N ILE A 83 -14.99 -7.77 4.24
CA ILE A 83 -13.93 -7.42 5.20
C ILE A 83 -14.52 -7.17 6.59
N ALA A 84 -15.72 -6.60 6.69
CA ALA A 84 -16.37 -6.32 7.97
C ALA A 84 -16.59 -7.59 8.81
N THR A 85 -17.00 -8.70 8.17
CA THR A 85 -17.23 -9.98 8.86
C THR A 85 -15.93 -10.73 9.17
N HIS A 86 -14.85 -10.41 8.45
CA HIS A 86 -13.53 -11.03 8.56
C HIS A 86 -12.46 -10.05 9.08
N ILE A 87 -12.85 -9.05 9.88
CA ILE A 87 -11.98 -7.92 10.24
C ILE A 87 -10.67 -8.32 10.93
N PHE A 88 -10.63 -9.48 11.59
CA PHE A 88 -9.44 -10.02 12.23
C PHE A 88 -8.38 -10.52 11.23
N ASP A 89 -8.78 -10.88 10.01
CA ASP A 89 -7.88 -11.24 8.92
C ASP A 89 -7.20 -10.01 8.29
N PHE A 90 -7.68 -8.80 8.62
CA PHE A 90 -7.24 -7.52 8.08
C PHE A 90 -6.77 -6.56 9.18
N PRO A 91 -5.65 -6.86 9.86
CA PRO A 91 -5.23 -6.14 11.07
C PRO A 91 -4.95 -4.65 10.83
N ILE A 92 -4.47 -4.25 9.65
CA ILE A 92 -4.22 -2.83 9.35
C ILE A 92 -5.53 -2.03 9.29
N VAL A 93 -6.57 -2.60 8.67
CA VAL A 93 -7.92 -2.01 8.62
C VAL A 93 -8.45 -1.84 10.03
N ARG A 94 -8.33 -2.89 10.84
CA ARG A 94 -8.81 -2.89 12.23
C ARG A 94 -8.07 -1.90 13.12
N PHE A 95 -6.74 -1.88 13.07
CA PHE A 95 -5.92 -1.05 13.95
C PHE A 95 -5.98 0.43 13.58
N GLU A 96 -6.08 0.75 12.30
CA GLU A 96 -6.19 2.14 11.84
C GLU A 96 -7.63 2.59 11.63
N LYS A 97 -8.62 1.72 11.88
CA LYS A 97 -10.06 1.98 11.71
C LYS A 97 -10.39 2.51 10.32
N LEU A 98 -9.80 1.89 9.29
CA LEU A 98 -10.06 2.32 7.92
C LEU A 98 -11.52 2.00 7.55
N THR A 99 -12.15 2.90 6.82
CA THR A 99 -13.52 2.78 6.25
C THR A 99 -13.47 2.46 4.76
N ASN A 100 -12.41 2.88 4.09
CA ASN A 100 -12.09 2.55 2.69
C ASN A 100 -10.58 2.50 2.49
N PHE A 101 -10.13 1.81 1.44
CA PHE A 101 -8.72 1.82 1.03
C PHE A 101 -8.52 1.55 -0.47
N MET A 102 -7.35 1.94 -0.97
CA MET A 102 -6.77 1.38 -2.20
C MET A 102 -5.40 0.79 -1.89
N ALA A 103 -5.19 -0.47 -2.29
CA ALA A 103 -3.94 -1.18 -2.18
C ALA A 103 -3.39 -1.47 -3.57
N ILE A 104 -2.17 -1.02 -3.88
CA ILE A 104 -1.60 -1.02 -5.22
C ILE A 104 -0.28 -1.80 -5.23
N PRO A 105 -0.10 -2.76 -6.16
CA PRO A 105 1.13 -3.51 -6.29
C PRO A 105 2.24 -2.63 -6.89
N LEU A 106 3.40 -2.62 -6.24
CA LEU A 106 4.60 -1.97 -6.72
C LEU A 106 5.62 -3.02 -7.19
N TRP A 107 6.18 -2.83 -8.38
CA TRP A 107 7.01 -3.82 -9.05
C TRP A 107 8.49 -3.48 -8.97
N LYS A 108 9.33 -4.51 -8.87
CA LYS A 108 10.79 -4.45 -9.00
C LYS A 108 11.29 -5.76 -9.60
N TYR A 109 12.19 -5.70 -10.58
CA TYR A 109 12.73 -6.88 -11.27
C TYR A 109 11.64 -7.86 -11.76
N ASN A 110 10.58 -7.34 -12.36
CA ASN A 110 9.43 -8.11 -12.88
C ASN A 110 8.68 -8.93 -11.82
N LYS A 111 8.82 -8.59 -10.53
CA LYS A 111 8.05 -9.15 -9.42
C LYS A 111 7.34 -8.04 -8.65
N VAL A 112 6.19 -8.36 -8.08
CA VAL A 112 5.55 -7.48 -7.09
C VAL A 112 6.41 -7.51 -5.84
N ALA A 113 6.97 -6.36 -5.48
CA ALA A 113 8.00 -6.22 -4.47
C ALA A 113 7.54 -5.43 -3.24
N ALA A 114 6.52 -4.59 -3.40
CA ALA A 114 5.92 -3.85 -2.31
C ALA A 114 4.43 -3.60 -2.58
N VAL A 115 3.72 -3.15 -1.56
CA VAL A 115 2.31 -2.73 -1.66
C VAL A 115 2.17 -1.35 -1.05
N LEU A 116 1.68 -0.40 -1.85
CA LEU A 116 1.25 0.89 -1.37
C LEU A 116 -0.21 0.79 -0.94
N LEU A 117 -0.52 1.19 0.29
CA LEU A 117 -1.88 1.30 0.81
C LEU A 117 -2.17 2.76 1.09
N VAL A 118 -3.31 3.25 0.59
CA VAL A 118 -3.90 4.53 0.99
C VAL A 118 -5.27 4.26 1.59
N GLY A 119 -5.68 4.99 2.62
CA GLY A 119 -6.95 4.74 3.30
C GLY A 119 -7.46 5.94 4.10
N ASN A 120 -8.78 5.94 4.32
CA ASN A 120 -9.46 6.94 5.16
C ASN A 120 -10.14 6.27 6.35
N ARG A 121 -10.38 7.04 7.42
CA ARG A 121 -11.08 6.66 8.65
C ARG A 121 -12.48 7.25 8.73
N GLU A 122 -12.66 8.40 8.10
CA GLU A 122 -13.98 8.98 7.86
C GLU A 122 -14.54 8.43 6.54
N GLN A 123 -15.86 8.51 6.32
CA GLN A 123 -16.46 8.12 5.03
C GLN A 123 -16.18 9.17 3.94
N ARG A 124 -14.90 9.52 3.76
CA ARG A 124 -14.44 10.30 2.62
C ARG A 124 -14.30 9.35 1.44
N PRO A 125 -15.18 9.43 0.42
CA PRO A 125 -15.13 8.50 -0.70
C PRO A 125 -13.87 8.74 -1.51
N PHE A 126 -13.28 7.65 -2.00
CA PHE A 126 -12.31 7.77 -3.09
C PHE A 126 -13.05 8.18 -4.36
N ASN A 127 -12.66 9.31 -4.93
CA ASN A 127 -13.09 9.74 -6.24
C ASN A 127 -12.02 9.36 -7.29
N LEU A 128 -12.34 9.62 -8.56
CA LEU A 128 -11.43 9.36 -9.68
C LEU A 128 -10.11 10.15 -9.55
N GLU A 129 -10.18 11.37 -9.01
CA GLU A 129 -9.03 12.26 -8.82
C GLU A 129 -7.98 11.66 -7.88
N VAL A 130 -8.37 10.99 -6.79
CA VAL A 130 -7.42 10.31 -5.90
C VAL A 130 -6.70 9.18 -6.66
N TYR A 131 -7.44 8.40 -7.43
CA TYR A 131 -6.86 7.32 -8.22
C TYR A 131 -5.89 7.84 -9.29
N GLU A 132 -6.29 8.87 -10.03
CA GLU A 132 -5.46 9.53 -11.04
C GLU A 132 -4.20 10.16 -10.44
N THR A 133 -4.33 10.81 -9.27
CA THR A 133 -3.19 11.40 -8.57
C THR A 133 -2.20 10.32 -8.14
N ILE A 134 -2.67 9.21 -7.57
CA ILE A 134 -1.78 8.10 -7.20
C ILE A 134 -1.05 7.55 -8.43
N ASN A 135 -1.75 7.38 -9.56
CA ASN A 135 -1.14 6.91 -10.79
C ASN A 135 -0.07 7.89 -11.27
N GLY A 136 -0.39 9.18 -11.34
CA GLY A 136 0.55 10.22 -11.77
C GLY A 136 1.77 10.36 -10.86
N GLU A 137 1.64 10.11 -9.55
CA GLU A 137 2.80 10.07 -8.66
C GLU A 137 3.65 8.80 -8.86
N LEU A 138 3.02 7.64 -9.02
CA LEU A 138 3.73 6.39 -9.24
C LEU A 138 4.44 6.36 -10.62
N ASP A 139 3.90 7.04 -11.62
CA ASP A 139 4.49 7.14 -12.96
C ASP A 139 5.74 8.03 -13.00
N LYS A 140 5.89 8.97 -12.04
CA LYS A 140 7.12 9.75 -11.85
C LYS A 140 8.26 8.92 -11.23
N GLY A 141 7.93 7.74 -10.71
CA GLY A 141 8.84 6.84 -10.02
C GLY A 141 8.65 6.89 -8.51
N PHE A 142 8.73 5.72 -7.87
CA PHE A 142 8.63 5.58 -6.42
C PHE A 142 9.85 4.81 -5.91
N GLY A 143 10.99 5.51 -5.87
CA GLY A 143 12.29 4.94 -5.57
C GLY A 143 12.70 3.86 -6.56
N ALA A 144 12.96 2.65 -6.05
CA ALA A 144 13.31 1.50 -6.88
C ALA A 144 12.09 0.77 -7.46
N PHE A 145 10.88 1.26 -7.18
CA PHE A 145 9.64 0.63 -7.60
C PHE A 145 9.00 1.34 -8.79
N TYR A 146 8.32 0.56 -9.62
CA TYR A 146 7.56 1.04 -10.77
C TYR A 146 6.21 0.33 -10.85
N ARG A 147 5.29 0.86 -11.65
CA ARG A 147 4.07 0.16 -12.05
C ARG A 147 4.33 -0.69 -13.28
N LYS A 148 3.68 -1.85 -13.39
CA LYS A 148 3.84 -2.75 -14.56
C LYS A 148 3.61 -2.04 -15.90
N ASP A 149 2.74 -1.02 -15.92
CA ASP A 149 2.42 -0.23 -17.11
C ASP A 149 3.62 0.59 -17.64
N VAL A 150 4.61 0.88 -16.79
CA VAL A 150 5.80 1.67 -17.14
C VAL A 150 6.78 0.89 -18.03
N ILE A 151 6.91 -0.44 -17.84
CA ILE A 151 7.84 -1.25 -18.65
C ILE A 151 7.26 -1.62 -20.02
N ASN A 152 5.94 -1.68 -20.15
CA ASN A 152 5.30 -1.95 -21.44
C ASN A 152 5.16 -0.69 -22.33
N SER A 153 5.72 0.45 -21.92
CA SER A 153 5.72 1.69 -22.70
C SER A 153 6.93 1.82 -23.65
N VAL A 154 7.74 0.76 -23.81
CA VAL A 154 8.78 0.67 -24.83
C VAL A 154 8.59 -0.60 -25.64
N THR A 155 7.64 -0.59 -26.57
CA THR A 155 7.71 -1.36 -27.82
C THR A 155 7.00 -0.58 -28.91
#